data_AF-A0A4Z0NFB5-F1
#
_entry.id   AF-A0A4Z0NFB5-F1
#
_cell.length_a   1.000
_cell.length_b   1.000
_cell.length_c   1.000
_cell.angle_alpha   90.00
_cell.angle_beta   90.00
_cell.angle_gamma   90.00
#
_symmetry.space_group_name_H-M   'P 1'
#
loop_
_entity.id
_entity.type
_entity.pdbx_description
1 polymer ?
#
loop_
_entity_poly.entity_id
_entity_poly.type
_entity_poly.pdbx_seq_one_letter_code
_entity_poly.pdbx_strand_id
1 'polypeptide(L)'
;MPDDAWHRVEAITAKAPPKPEFGSSCNGCGFCCAAEPCGVARQFVPGAIDGAPCPAMEFEHGRFWCGMVRRPGHYLGLPAWGDEEMGAMIGEALGTGKGCCADVG
;
A
#
# COMPACT_ATOMS: atom_id res chain seq x y z
N MET A 1 -14.61 0.64 10.36
CA MET A 1 -14.44 -0.68 9.71
C MET A 1 -15.25 -1.70 10.47
N PRO A 2 -15.87 -2.68 9.81
CA PRO A 2 -16.41 -3.87 10.47
C PRO A 2 -15.31 -4.68 11.20
N ASP A 3 -15.66 -5.39 12.26
CA ASP A 3 -14.71 -6.15 13.10
C ASP A 3 -13.95 -7.24 12.30
N ASP A 4 -14.62 -7.88 11.34
CA ASP A 4 -14.03 -8.89 10.46
C ASP A 4 -12.96 -8.30 9.53
N ALA A 5 -13.17 -7.08 9.04
CA ALA A 5 -12.18 -6.36 8.25
C ALA A 5 -10.96 -6.00 9.09
N TRP A 6 -11.15 -5.64 10.36
CA TRP A 6 -10.07 -5.33 11.29
C TRP A 6 -9.18 -6.53 11.58
N HIS A 7 -9.77 -7.66 12.00
CA HIS A 7 -9.01 -8.88 12.27
C HIS A 7 -8.24 -9.37 11.04
N ARG A 8 -8.80 -9.19 9.83
CA ARG A 8 -8.09 -9.50 8.59
C ARG A 8 -6.87 -8.59 8.39
N VAL A 9 -7.01 -7.29 8.65
CA VAL A 9 -5.89 -6.33 8.56
C VAL A 9 -4.79 -6.74 9.54
N GLU A 10 -5.13 -6.98 10.81
CA GLU A 10 -4.16 -7.41 11.83
C GLU A 10 -3.45 -8.71 11.44
N ALA A 11 -4.20 -9.71 10.96
CA ALA A 11 -3.62 -10.98 10.53
C ALA A 11 -2.64 -10.81 9.36
N ILE A 12 -2.94 -9.95 8.40
CA ILE A 12 -2.05 -9.66 7.26
C ILE A 12 -0.78 -8.94 7.73
N THR A 13 -0.92 -7.97 8.63
CA THR A 13 0.18 -7.07 9.00
C THR A 13 1.03 -7.54 10.19
N ALA A 14 0.63 -8.62 10.87
CA ALA A 14 1.29 -9.14 12.08
C ALA A 14 2.80 -9.38 11.96
N LYS A 15 3.30 -9.65 10.75
CA LYS A 15 4.73 -9.93 10.46
C LYS A 15 5.54 -8.70 10.03
N ALA A 16 4.93 -7.52 9.99
CA ALA A 16 5.56 -6.26 9.61
C ALA A 16 5.79 -5.37 10.85
N PRO A 17 6.52 -4.24 10.72
CA PRO A 17 6.60 -3.28 11.81
C PRO A 17 5.20 -2.80 12.23
N PRO A 18 5.01 -2.45 13.52
CA PRO A 18 3.74 -1.88 13.97
C PRO A 18 3.41 -0.61 13.18
N LYS A 19 2.10 -0.31 13.06
CA LYS A 19 1.65 0.92 12.41
C LYS A 19 2.33 2.11 13.10
N PRO A 20 2.96 3.03 12.35
CA PRO A 20 3.55 4.21 12.95
C PRO A 20 2.46 5.14 13.46
N GLU A 21 2.84 6.06 14.34
CA GLU A 21 1.96 7.13 14.81
C GLU A 21 1.44 7.97 13.62
N PHE A 22 0.24 8.53 13.77
CA PHE A 22 -0.33 9.42 12.77
C PHE A 22 0.64 10.56 12.44
N GLY A 23 0.79 10.88 11.14
CA GLY A 23 1.74 11.89 10.66
C GLY A 23 3.20 11.42 10.55
N SER A 24 3.60 10.30 11.16
CA SER A 24 4.97 9.77 11.03
C SER A 24 5.21 9.12 9.67
N SER A 25 6.47 9.08 9.20
CA SER A 25 6.84 8.47 7.93
C SER A 25 6.39 7.00 7.81
N CYS A 26 6.02 6.59 6.60
CA CYS A 26 5.63 5.21 6.32
C CYS A 26 6.81 4.25 6.57
N ASN A 27 6.65 3.33 7.52
CA ASN A 27 7.63 2.29 7.84
C ASN A 27 7.38 0.96 7.08
N GLY A 28 6.31 0.88 6.28
CA GLY A 28 5.92 -0.36 5.59
C GLY A 28 5.16 -1.36 6.48
N CYS A 29 4.40 -0.88 7.48
CA CYS A 29 3.49 -1.72 8.27
C CYS A 29 2.40 -2.42 7.44
N GLY A 30 2.04 -1.86 6.28
CA GLY A 30 1.03 -2.42 5.39
C GLY A 30 -0.42 -2.17 5.80
N PHE A 31 -0.69 -1.49 6.93
CA PHE A 31 -2.03 -1.27 7.47
C PHE A 31 -3.01 -0.70 6.43
N CYS A 32 -2.67 0.43 5.78
CA CYS A 32 -3.54 1.05 4.79
C CYS A 32 -3.78 0.16 3.56
N CYS A 33 -2.76 -0.54 3.06
CA CYS A 33 -2.90 -1.43 1.91
C CYS A 33 -3.69 -2.70 2.22
N ALA A 34 -3.61 -3.23 3.45
CA ALA A 34 -4.42 -4.36 3.89
C ALA A 34 -5.89 -3.96 4.13
N ALA A 35 -6.10 -2.71 4.52
CA ALA A 35 -7.40 -2.15 4.81
C ALA A 35 -8.24 -1.97 3.52
N GLU A 36 -7.71 -1.23 2.54
CA GLU A 36 -8.38 -0.97 1.28
C GLU A 36 -7.41 -0.50 0.17
N PRO A 37 -7.79 -0.62 -1.11
CA PRO A 37 -7.00 -0.06 -2.20
C PRO A 37 -7.06 1.48 -2.19
N CYS A 38 -5.97 2.16 -2.56
CA CYS A 38 -5.99 3.62 -2.76
C CYS A 38 -6.64 4.02 -4.09
N GLY A 39 -6.87 5.31 -4.33
CA GLY A 39 -7.44 5.80 -5.60
C GLY A 39 -6.66 5.37 -6.85
N VAL A 40 -5.32 5.35 -6.77
CA VAL A 40 -4.45 4.84 -7.85
C VAL A 40 -4.70 3.36 -8.08
N ALA A 41 -4.75 2.55 -7.03
CA ALA A 41 -5.00 1.11 -7.16
C ALA A 41 -6.40 0.82 -7.74
N ARG A 42 -7.44 1.53 -7.28
CA ARG A 42 -8.80 1.41 -7.82
C ARG A 42 -8.86 1.66 -9.33
N GLN A 43 -8.12 2.66 -9.80
CA GLN A 43 -8.16 3.05 -11.19
C GLN A 43 -7.33 2.11 -12.09
N PHE A 44 -6.23 1.58 -11.57
CA PHE A 44 -5.20 0.99 -12.43
C PHE A 44 -4.82 -0.45 -12.11
N VAL A 45 -5.12 -0.96 -10.91
CA VAL A 45 -4.74 -2.31 -10.49
C VAL A 45 -5.94 -3.26 -10.67
N PRO A 46 -5.85 -4.26 -11.58
CA PRO A 46 -6.90 -5.23 -11.75
C PRO A 46 -7.23 -5.97 -10.44
N GLY A 47 -8.51 -6.08 -10.11
CA GLY A 47 -8.98 -6.74 -8.88
C GLY A 47 -8.90 -5.89 -7.62
N ALA A 48 -8.61 -4.58 -7.72
CA ALA A 48 -8.75 -3.66 -6.60
C ALA A 48 -10.24 -3.48 -6.25
N ILE A 49 -10.66 -4.02 -5.11
CA ILE A 49 -12.04 -3.99 -4.61
C ILE A 49 -12.06 -3.30 -3.25
N ASP A 50 -13.04 -2.42 -3.04
CA ASP A 50 -13.21 -1.72 -1.77
C ASP A 50 -13.43 -2.69 -0.60
N GLY A 51 -12.81 -2.39 0.54
CA GLY A 51 -12.87 -3.26 1.71
C GLY A 51 -12.13 -4.60 1.53
N ALA A 52 -11.24 -4.72 0.55
CA ALA A 52 -10.31 -5.84 0.40
C ALA A 52 -8.85 -5.35 0.38
N PRO A 53 -7.86 -6.21 0.71
CA PRO A 53 -6.45 -5.86 0.58
C PRO A 53 -6.10 -5.49 -0.86
N CYS A 54 -5.23 -4.49 -1.00
CA CYS A 54 -4.74 -4.02 -2.29
C CYS A 54 -3.96 -5.14 -3.01
N PRO A 55 -4.30 -5.50 -4.27
CA PRO A 55 -3.57 -6.53 -5.02
C PRO A 55 -2.12 -6.15 -5.33
N ALA A 56 -1.77 -4.87 -5.26
CA ALA A 56 -0.41 -4.37 -5.44
C ALA A 56 0.43 -4.38 -4.15
N MET A 57 -0.06 -4.97 -3.06
CA MET A 57 0.67 -5.08 -1.81
C MET A 57 1.72 -6.19 -1.89
N GLU A 58 2.99 -5.86 -1.68
CA GLU A 58 4.12 -6.79 -1.78
C GLU A 58 4.81 -6.93 -0.42
N PHE A 59 5.09 -8.14 0.05
CA PHE A 59 5.82 -8.36 1.31
C PHE A 59 7.24 -8.83 1.04
N GLU A 60 8.23 -8.09 1.53
CA GLU A 60 9.64 -8.43 1.35
C GLU A 60 10.49 -7.84 2.48
N HIS A 61 11.48 -8.59 2.95
CA HIS A 61 12.41 -8.15 3.99
C HIS A 61 11.72 -7.66 5.28
N GLY A 62 10.67 -8.36 5.70
CA GLY A 62 9.96 -8.07 6.94
C GLY A 62 9.06 -6.83 6.89
N ARG A 63 8.80 -6.25 5.72
CA ARG A 63 7.89 -5.10 5.57
C ARG A 63 7.07 -5.19 4.29
N PHE A 64 6.02 -4.37 4.22
CA PHE A 64 5.21 -4.20 3.03
C PHE A 64 5.69 -3.04 2.16
N TRP A 65 5.59 -3.27 0.86
CA TRP A 65 5.91 -2.33 -0.21
C TRP A 65 4.68 -2.10 -1.07
N CYS A 66 4.50 -0.87 -1.54
CA CYS A 66 3.50 -0.55 -2.54
C CYS A 66 4.07 -0.91 -3.92
N GLY A 67 3.52 -1.94 -4.56
CA GLY A 67 3.94 -2.38 -5.88
C GLY A 67 3.78 -1.32 -6.98
N MET A 68 2.76 -0.44 -6.84
CA MET A 68 2.57 0.71 -7.73
C MET A 68 3.66 1.78 -7.57
N VAL A 69 4.37 1.81 -6.44
CA VAL A 69 5.53 2.71 -6.25
C VAL A 69 6.82 2.00 -6.66
N ARG A 70 6.95 0.69 -6.38
CA ARG A 70 8.20 -0.04 -6.61
C ARG A 70 8.40 -0.47 -8.07
N ARG A 71 7.33 -0.87 -8.74
CA ARG A 71 7.35 -1.46 -10.09
C ARG A 71 6.03 -1.24 -10.83
N PRO A 72 5.62 0.02 -11.06
CA PRO A 72 4.32 0.34 -11.65
C PRO A 72 4.07 -0.36 -13.00
N GLY A 73 5.09 -0.55 -13.82
CA GLY A 73 4.96 -1.24 -15.11
C GLY A 73 4.40 -2.65 -15.00
N HIS A 74 4.74 -3.38 -13.93
CA HIS A 74 4.17 -4.71 -13.68
C HIS A 74 2.63 -4.67 -13.51
N TYR A 75 2.12 -3.66 -12.82
CA TYR A 75 0.70 -3.52 -12.52
C TYR A 75 -0.09 -2.78 -13.60
N LEU A 76 0.58 -1.91 -14.36
CA LEU A 76 0.02 -1.14 -15.47
C LEU A 76 0.11 -1.87 -16.83
N GLY A 77 0.84 -2.98 -16.89
CA GLY A 77 1.13 -3.67 -18.17
C GLY A 77 2.06 -2.86 -19.07
N LEU A 78 2.96 -2.05 -18.49
CA LEU A 78 3.92 -1.22 -19.21
C LEU A 78 5.34 -1.81 -19.08
N PRO A 79 6.26 -1.51 -20.02
CA PRO A 79 7.66 -1.90 -19.88
C PRO A 79 8.34 -1.25 -18.65
N ALA A 80 9.22 -2.00 -17.99
CA ALA A 80 9.83 -1.61 -16.71
C ALA A 80 10.83 -0.44 -16.77
N TRP A 81 11.21 0.05 -17.95
CA TRP A 81 12.24 1.10 -18.09
C TRP A 81 11.81 2.44 -17.48
N GLY A 82 10.51 2.65 -17.26
CA GLY A 82 9.96 3.85 -16.63
C GLY A 82 9.57 3.68 -15.16
N ASP A 83 9.87 2.54 -14.54
CA ASP A 83 9.35 2.20 -13.20
C ASP A 83 9.84 3.15 -12.11
N GLU A 84 11.08 3.63 -12.18
CA GLU A 84 11.65 4.53 -11.18
C GLU A 84 10.95 5.89 -11.18
N GLU A 85 10.89 6.55 -12.35
CA GLU A 85 10.26 7.86 -12.51
C GLU A 85 8.77 7.81 -12.19
N MET A 86 8.07 6.80 -12.73
CA MET A 86 6.64 6.64 -12.49
C MET A 86 6.33 6.27 -11.04
N GLY A 87 7.18 5.44 -10.43
CA GLY A 87 7.10 5.08 -9.03
C GLY A 87 7.24 6.30 -8.12
N ALA A 88 8.19 7.19 -8.44
CA ALA A 88 8.36 8.46 -7.73
C ALA A 88 7.12 9.36 -7.87
N MET A 89 6.56 9.51 -9.08
CA MET A 89 5.35 10.29 -9.30
C MET A 89 4.14 9.73 -8.55
N ILE A 90 3.95 8.41 -8.54
CA ILE A 90 2.87 7.75 -7.79
C ILE A 90 3.10 7.91 -6.28
N GLY A 91 4.34 7.73 -5.82
CA GLY A 91 4.71 7.92 -4.42
C GLY A 91 4.43 9.34 -3.93
N GLU A 92 4.77 10.33 -4.73
CA GLU A 92 4.49 11.75 -4.50
C GLU A 92 2.99 12.02 -4.41
N ALA A 93 2.21 11.56 -5.41
CA ALA A 93 0.77 11.75 -5.45
C ALA A 93 0.04 11.10 -4.26
N LEU A 94 0.55 9.96 -3.78
CA LEU A 94 0.01 9.24 -2.62
C LEU A 94 0.53 9.76 -1.27
N GLY A 95 1.52 10.64 -1.25
CA GLY A 95 2.22 11.03 -0.02
C GLY A 95 2.98 9.87 0.65
N THR A 96 3.37 8.86 -0.12
CA THR A 96 4.08 7.68 0.41
C THR A 96 5.39 8.12 1.06
N GLY A 97 5.61 7.71 2.32
CA GLY A 97 6.80 8.08 3.08
C GLY A 97 6.74 9.47 3.74
N LYS A 98 5.76 10.31 3.41
CA LYS A 98 5.64 11.68 3.95
C LYS A 98 4.88 11.78 5.26
N GLY A 99 3.88 10.91 5.47
CA GLY A 99 3.14 10.84 6.72
C GLY A 99 2.08 9.75 6.71
N CYS A 100 1.88 9.09 7.86
CA CYS A 100 0.82 8.11 8.05
C CYS A 100 -0.53 8.84 8.08
N CYS A 101 -1.42 8.48 7.15
CA CYS A 101 -2.78 9.06 7.07
C CYS A 101 -3.81 8.34 7.96
N ALA A 102 -3.46 7.19 8.54
CA ALA A 102 -4.35 6.42 9.39
C ALA A 102 -4.24 6.86 10.85
N ASP A 103 -5.32 7.45 11.37
CA ASP A 103 -5.50 7.89 12.76
C ASP A 103 -5.99 6.77 13.69
N VAL A 104 -6.31 5.60 13.12
CA VAL A 104 -6.66 4.37 13.81
C VAL A 104 -5.58 3.30 13.61
N GLY A 105 -5.42 2.40 14.58
CA GLY A 105 -4.43 1.31 14.57
C GLY A 105 -3.51 1.39 15.77
#